data_AF-A0A849UDG3-F1
#
_entry.id   AF-A0A849UDG3-F1
#
_cell.length_a   1.000
_cell.length_b   1.000
_cell.length_c   1.000
_cell.angle_alpha   90.00
_cell.angle_beta   90.00
_cell.angle_gamma   90.00
#
_symmetry.space_group_name_H-M   'P 1'
#
loop_
_entity.id
_entity.type
_entity.pdbx_description
1 polymer ?
#
loop_
_entity_poly.entity_id
_entity_poly.type
_entity_poly.pdbx_seq_one_letter_code
_entity_poly.pdbx_strand_id
1 'polypeptide(L)'
;MKNLFGLIAVLALVAFNQASFAEEPPAPKPAMKMEGSMGAPMDHAKMLEHMKMEQEHMLKMHDLSNKILTETDPKKQQELKDQQLKLMEEQHEHKMKMMKNHKMPM
;
A
#
# COMPACT_ATOMS: atom_id res chain seq x y z
N MET A 1 9.39 35.08 40.38
CA MET A 1 9.61 35.29 38.93
C MET A 1 10.17 34.05 38.22
N LYS A 2 9.66 32.83 38.51
CA LYS A 2 10.08 31.61 37.80
C LYS A 2 8.98 31.03 36.90
N ASN A 3 7.74 31.44 37.13
CA ASN A 3 6.56 30.92 36.43
C ASN A 3 6.12 31.81 35.26
N LEU A 4 6.73 33.01 35.11
CA LEU A 4 6.43 33.94 34.02
C LEU A 4 7.16 33.56 32.72
N PHE A 5 8.32 32.92 32.83
CA PHE A 5 9.12 32.47 31.67
C PHE A 5 8.53 31.24 30.97
N GLY A 6 7.74 30.41 31.66
CA GLY A 6 7.08 29.26 31.05
C GLY A 6 5.92 29.63 30.11
N LEU A 7 5.27 30.78 30.35
CA LEU A 7 4.08 31.20 29.59
C LEU A 7 4.42 31.81 28.23
N ILE A 8 5.62 32.40 28.09
CA ILE A 8 6.10 32.98 26.82
C ILE A 8 6.51 31.88 25.83
N ALA A 9 7.04 30.75 26.30
CA ALA A 9 7.46 29.65 25.44
C ALA A 9 6.27 28.95 24.75
N VAL A 10 5.10 28.89 25.40
CA VAL A 10 3.89 28.26 24.84
C VAL A 10 3.24 29.12 23.76
N LEU A 11 3.31 30.45 23.88
CA LEU A 11 2.73 31.39 22.89
C LEU A 11 3.52 31.43 21.56
N ALA A 12 4.83 31.19 21.59
CA ALA A 12 5.65 31.18 20.37
C ALA A 12 5.37 29.98 19.45
N LEU A 13 4.86 28.86 19.99
CA LEU A 13 4.60 27.64 19.23
C LEU A 13 3.28 27.65 18.43
N VAL A 14 2.39 28.60 18.69
CA VAL A 14 1.08 28.70 18.02
C VAL A 14 1.14 29.53 16.72
N ALA A 15 2.24 30.27 16.49
CA ALA A 15 2.36 31.18 15.36
C ALA A 15 2.72 30.53 14.01
N PHE A 16 3.01 29.22 13.97
CA PHE A 16 3.49 28.56 12.74
C PHE A 16 2.39 27.93 11.87
N ASN A 17 1.12 28.04 12.25
CA ASN A 17 0.06 27.19 11.69
C ASN A 17 -0.94 27.88 10.74
N GLN A 18 -0.62 29.06 10.19
CA GLN A 18 -1.54 29.79 9.30
C GLN A 18 -0.81 30.41 8.10
N ALA A 19 -0.41 29.58 7.15
CA ALA A 19 -0.34 29.97 5.74
C ALA A 19 -0.99 28.85 4.93
N SER A 20 -2.31 28.95 4.87
CA SER A 20 -3.18 28.15 4.03
C SER A 20 -2.78 28.36 2.57
N PHE A 21 -2.27 27.31 1.93
CA PHE A 21 -2.20 27.28 0.47
C PHE A 21 -3.64 27.14 -0.03
N ALA A 22 -4.22 28.23 -0.53
CA ALA A 22 -5.35 28.12 -1.43
C ALA A 22 -4.80 27.58 -2.76
N GLU A 23 -4.68 26.26 -2.84
CA GLU A 23 -4.46 25.57 -4.11
C GLU A 23 -5.72 25.80 -4.93
N GLU A 24 -5.57 26.60 -5.99
CA GLU A 24 -6.60 26.84 -6.99
C GLU A 24 -7.12 25.48 -7.48
N PRO A 25 -8.44 25.21 -7.43
CA PRO A 25 -8.94 23.89 -7.77
C PRO A 25 -8.56 23.61 -9.23
N PRO A 26 -7.84 22.50 -9.51
CA PRO A 26 -7.50 22.16 -10.87
C PRO A 26 -8.80 22.09 -11.67
N ALA A 27 -8.83 22.76 -12.83
CA ALA A 27 -9.93 22.72 -13.76
C ALA A 27 -10.45 21.28 -13.89
N PRO A 28 -11.78 21.04 -13.91
CA PRO A 28 -12.33 19.70 -13.98
C PRO A 28 -11.75 19.02 -15.22
N LYS A 29 -10.83 18.09 -15.00
CA LYS A 29 -10.29 17.23 -16.06
C LYS A 29 -11.52 16.57 -16.70
N PRO A 30 -11.61 16.53 -18.04
CA PRO A 30 -12.71 15.85 -18.70
C PRO A 30 -12.80 14.46 -18.07
N ALA A 31 -13.97 14.13 -17.53
CA ALA A 31 -14.24 12.83 -16.95
C ALA A 31 -13.75 11.81 -17.97
N MET A 32 -12.63 11.14 -17.66
CA MET A 32 -12.27 9.94 -18.38
C MET A 32 -13.47 9.05 -18.14
N LYS A 33 -14.28 8.88 -19.19
CA LYS A 33 -15.28 7.85 -19.22
C LYS A 33 -14.48 6.59 -18.97
N MET A 34 -14.56 6.10 -17.73
CA MET A 34 -14.31 4.72 -17.43
C MET A 34 -15.49 4.02 -18.11
N GLU A 35 -15.43 3.93 -19.44
CA GLU A 35 -16.20 2.97 -20.22
C GLU A 35 -15.71 1.63 -19.71
N GLY A 36 -16.37 1.22 -18.63
CA GLY A 36 -16.23 -0.08 -18.04
C GLY A 36 -16.67 -1.07 -19.10
N SER A 37 -15.72 -1.48 -19.93
CA SER A 37 -15.52 -2.89 -20.21
C SER A 37 -15.26 -3.58 -18.86
N MET A 38 -16.30 -3.64 -18.02
CA MET A 38 -16.37 -4.66 -17.00
C MET A 38 -16.40 -5.96 -17.80
N GLY A 39 -15.24 -6.61 -17.78
CA GLY A 39 -14.99 -7.85 -18.47
C GLY A 39 -16.13 -8.83 -18.27
N ALA A 40 -16.28 -9.71 -19.27
CA ALA A 40 -17.20 -10.84 -19.27
C ALA A 40 -17.41 -11.42 -17.87
N PRO A 41 -18.63 -11.88 -17.53
CA PRO A 41 -18.96 -12.39 -16.21
C PRO A 41 -17.94 -13.46 -15.81
N MET A 42 -16.96 -13.08 -14.98
CA MET A 42 -16.03 -14.04 -14.42
C MET A 42 -16.85 -14.89 -13.45
N ASP A 43 -16.68 -16.21 -13.55
CA ASP A 43 -17.28 -17.15 -12.62
C ASP A 43 -17.00 -16.69 -11.18
N HIS A 44 -18.07 -16.34 -10.46
CA HIS A 44 -17.99 -15.77 -9.12
C HIS A 44 -17.22 -16.68 -8.16
N ALA A 45 -17.28 -18.00 -8.35
CA ALA A 45 -16.51 -18.95 -7.55
C ALA A 45 -15.00 -18.78 -7.76
N LYS A 46 -14.55 -18.61 -9.00
CA LYS A 46 -13.13 -18.38 -9.34
C LYS A 46 -12.63 -17.03 -8.85
N MET A 47 -13.48 -16.00 -8.94
CA MET A 47 -13.16 -14.67 -8.41
C MET A 47 -12.97 -14.71 -6.88
N LEU A 48 -13.87 -15.41 -6.17
CA LEU A 48 -13.78 -15.56 -4.73
C LEU A 48 -12.54 -16.36 -4.30
N GLU A 49 -12.20 -17.42 -5.01
CA GLU A 49 -10.98 -18.20 -4.77
C GLU A 49 -9.71 -17.35 -4.94
N HIS A 50 -9.65 -16.54 -6.01
CA HIS A 50 -8.56 -15.60 -6.23
C HIS A 50 -8.46 -14.55 -5.09
N MET A 51 -9.59 -14.00 -4.64
CA MET A 51 -9.60 -13.05 -3.52
C MET A 51 -9.08 -13.68 -2.22
N LYS A 52 -9.44 -14.93 -1.93
CA LYS A 52 -8.93 -15.66 -0.75
C LYS A 52 -7.42 -15.87 -0.84
N MET A 53 -6.92 -16.26 -2.01
CA MET A 53 -5.48 -16.44 -2.23
C MET A 53 -4.70 -15.14 -2.03
N GLU A 54 -5.18 -14.03 -2.59
CA GLU A 54 -4.56 -12.71 -2.40
C GLU A 54 -4.63 -12.26 -0.93
N GLN A 55 -5.74 -12.51 -0.24
CA GLN A 55 -5.87 -12.23 1.19
C GLN A 55 -4.83 -13.01 2.01
N GLU A 56 -4.69 -14.31 1.78
CA GLU A 56 -3.70 -15.13 2.47
C GLU A 56 -2.26 -14.68 2.19
N HIS A 57 -1.97 -14.30 0.94
CA HIS A 57 -0.67 -13.76 0.56
C HIS A 57 -0.35 -12.46 1.33
N MET A 58 -1.29 -11.52 1.36
CA MET A 58 -1.13 -10.26 2.11
C MET A 58 -0.89 -10.51 3.60
N LEU A 59 -1.62 -11.45 4.21
CA LEU A 59 -1.43 -11.80 5.62
C LEU A 59 -0.03 -12.37 5.87
N LYS A 60 0.45 -13.30 5.02
CA LYS A 60 1.81 -13.84 5.12
C LYS A 60 2.88 -12.76 4.97
N MET A 61 2.72 -11.84 4.01
CA MET A 61 3.62 -10.71 3.80
C MET A 61 3.65 -9.77 5.01
N HIS A 62 2.49 -9.49 5.60
CA HIS A 62 2.39 -8.67 6.80
C HIS A 62 3.06 -9.35 8.00
N ASP A 63 2.83 -10.64 8.21
CA ASP A 63 3.46 -11.40 9.29
C ASP A 63 4.99 -11.44 9.16
N LEU A 64 5.50 -11.67 7.94
CA LEU A 64 6.93 -11.60 7.66
C LEU A 64 7.48 -10.19 7.90
N SER A 65 6.77 -9.16 7.47
CA SER A 65 7.18 -7.76 7.70
C SER A 65 7.30 -7.46 9.19
N ASN A 66 6.33 -7.89 9.99
CA ASN A 66 6.38 -7.71 11.44
C ASN A 66 7.56 -8.46 12.05
N LYS A 67 7.81 -9.72 11.63
CA LYS A 67 8.99 -10.48 12.10
C LYS A 67 10.29 -9.75 11.77
N ILE A 68 10.44 -9.24 10.54
CA ILE A 68 11.63 -8.47 10.11
C ILE A 68 11.85 -7.24 10.99
N LEU A 69 10.78 -6.50 11.30
CA LEU A 69 10.85 -5.29 12.13
C LEU A 69 11.21 -5.58 13.59
N THR A 70 10.77 -6.71 14.12
CA THR A 70 11.03 -7.09 15.52
C THR A 70 12.31 -7.91 15.71
N GLU A 71 12.88 -8.45 14.64
CA GLU A 71 14.09 -9.27 14.70
C GLU A 71 15.33 -8.41 14.95
N THR A 72 16.12 -8.83 15.94
CA THR A 72 17.33 -8.14 16.40
C THR A 72 18.60 -8.74 15.81
N ASP A 73 18.57 -10.03 15.44
CA ASP A 73 19.69 -10.70 14.82
C ASP A 73 19.77 -10.31 13.32
N PRO A 74 20.83 -9.63 12.88
CA PRO A 74 20.94 -9.15 11.51
C PRO A 74 20.94 -10.30 10.49
N LYS A 75 21.46 -11.48 10.86
CA LYS A 75 21.50 -12.62 9.95
C LYS A 75 20.10 -13.19 9.75
N LYS A 76 19.34 -13.36 10.82
CA LYS A 76 17.95 -13.81 10.75
C LYS A 76 17.05 -12.79 10.07
N GLN A 77 17.29 -11.50 10.31
CA GLN A 77 16.57 -10.44 9.62
C GLN A 77 16.79 -10.51 8.11
N GLN A 78 18.01 -10.82 7.67
CA GLN A 78 18.29 -11.02 6.25
C GLN A 78 17.58 -12.26 5.71
N GLU A 79 17.63 -13.39 6.43
CA GLU A 79 16.92 -14.62 6.04
C GLU A 79 15.40 -14.38 5.90
N LEU A 80 14.81 -13.58 6.78
CA LEU A 80 13.40 -13.19 6.70
C LEU A 80 13.10 -12.28 5.51
N LYS A 81 14.00 -11.34 5.17
CA LYS A 81 13.89 -10.52 3.95
C LYS A 81 13.97 -11.37 2.69
N ASP A 82 14.85 -12.36 2.67
CA ASP A 82 14.97 -13.30 1.54
C ASP A 82 13.70 -14.15 1.38
N GLN A 83 13.09 -14.57 2.50
CA GLN A 83 11.77 -15.23 2.48
C GLN A 83 10.67 -14.31 1.95
N GLN A 84 10.68 -13.03 2.35
CA GLN A 84 9.73 -12.04 1.85
C GLN A 84 9.89 -11.84 0.34
N LEU A 85 11.12 -11.73 -0.17
CA LEU A 85 11.39 -11.60 -1.59
C LEU A 85 10.88 -12.81 -2.39
N LYS A 86 11.17 -14.02 -1.91
CA LYS A 86 10.68 -15.25 -2.55
C LYS A 86 9.14 -15.29 -2.63
N LEU A 87 8.47 -14.85 -1.57
CA LEU A 87 7.00 -14.79 -1.54
C LEU A 87 6.44 -13.76 -2.55
N MET A 88 7.18 -12.69 -2.84
CA MET A 88 6.82 -11.72 -3.89
C MET A 88 7.05 -12.30 -5.30
N GLU A 89 8.14 -13.04 -5.51
CA GLU A 89 8.43 -13.71 -6.78
C GLU A 89 7.34 -14.74 -7.12
N GLU A 90 6.94 -15.59 -6.17
CA GLU A 90 5.87 -16.58 -6.36
C GLU A 90 4.54 -15.92 -6.77
N GLN A 91 4.17 -14.81 -6.14
CA GLN A 91 2.96 -14.06 -6.52
C GLN A 91 3.11 -13.42 -7.90
N HIS A 92 4.30 -12.89 -8.23
CA HIS A 92 4.58 -12.30 -9.52
C HIS A 92 4.47 -13.35 -10.64
N GLU A 93 5.04 -14.53 -10.45
CA GLU A 93 4.95 -15.66 -11.37
C GLU A 93 3.49 -16.10 -11.57
N HIS A 94 2.72 -16.20 -10.48
CA HIS A 94 1.30 -16.52 -10.55
C HIS A 94 0.53 -15.50 -11.40
N LYS A 95 0.76 -14.19 -11.16
CA LYS A 95 0.15 -13.11 -11.96
C LYS A 95 0.57 -13.18 -13.43
N MET A 96 1.86 -13.41 -13.70
CA MET A 96 2.39 -13.55 -15.05
C MET A 96 1.80 -14.74 -15.80
N LYS A 97 1.60 -15.88 -15.12
CA LYS A 97 0.95 -17.06 -15.70
C LYS A 97 -0.51 -16.77 -16.07
N MET A 98 -1.23 -16.08 -15.19
CA MET A 98 -2.61 -15.69 -15.47
C MET A 98 -2.69 -14.71 -16.65
N MET A 99 -1.79 -13.74 -16.74
CA MET A 99 -1.72 -12.81 -17.88
C MET A 99 -1.37 -13.52 -19.19
N LYS A 100 -0.40 -14.45 -19.18
CA LYS A 100 -0.04 -15.24 -20.37
C LYS A 100 -1.19 -16.10 -20.88
N ASN A 101 -1.98 -16.66 -19.96
CA ASN A 101 -3.15 -17.48 -20.30
C ASN A 101 -4.32 -16.63 -20.81
N HIS A 102 -4.42 -15.36 -20.38
CA HIS A 102 -5.34 -14.37 -20.94
C HIS A 102 -4.65 -13.54 -22.01
N LYS A 103 -4.13 -14.17 -23.09
CA LYS A 103 -3.77 -13.43 -24.30
C LYS A 103 -4.99 -12.60 -24.72
N MET A 104 -4.99 -11.33 -24.36
CA MET A 104 -5.90 -10.35 -24.94
C MET A 104 -5.52 -10.24 -26.42
N PRO A 105 -6.43 -10.51 -27.37
CA PRO A 105 -6.21 -10.02 -28.72
C PRO A 105 -6.09 -8.49 -28.60
N MET A 106 -4.92 -7.97 -28.95
CA MET A 106 -4.71 -6.53 -29.15
C MET A 106 -5.50 -6.08 -30.38
#